data_AF-A0A0C2FDF2-F1
#
_entry.id   AF-A0A0C2FDF2-F1
#
_cell.length_a   1.000
_cell.length_b   1.000
_cell.length_c   1.000
_cell.angle_alpha   90.00
_cell.angle_beta   90.00
_cell.angle_gamma   90.00
#
_symmetry.space_group_name_H-M   'P 1'
#
loop_
_entity.id
_entity.type
_entity.pdbx_description
1 polymer ?
#
loop_
_entity_poly.entity_id
_entity_poly.type
_entity_poly.pdbx_seq_one_letter_code
_entity_poly.pdbx_strand_id
1 'polypeptide(L)'
;MSSNQAGGSGSDSSSSTNGNGNSNGGSDTIIAIVALVVSVIALIGTGLQVVQQYMASAAGYSNCDAAVIGPWHTTKKRRFRLSEMRFQVLFETPVFFVCPADNKRGPINGAPVWFVKGDPESIVVTRSLPLDGPGTNNSADKPPQQADGKQNETTDHASQATSSMPKIAHVLQDKRGVHTADNEMSTWVRLLQELHRMERDSQHWQKTQVELNPPHSACSFEEHKLCVALQSKKRSWDTMPSSISRPYAASTICHLIEMAAMLGIYWKEFDRSAGRYRAEGNGYVLTGNHMADLGIVFTFQICGKSRFKENRIIPADEVKELAFGLVPTIFRRKEDLRRLAFTSDDTRSLETLLLGNRNELAETLASIGCNTNTSNSLRDETKKHGHLFPRKS
;
A
#
# COMPACT_ATOMS: atom_id res chain seq x y z
N MET A 1 26.78 26.48 -79.08
CA MET A 1 26.90 27.67 -79.95
C MET A 1 26.45 28.87 -79.14
N SER A 2 27.14 29.98 -78.97
CA SER A 2 28.51 30.44 -79.21
C SER A 2 28.55 31.71 -78.36
N SER A 3 29.43 31.84 -77.38
CA SER A 3 30.66 32.65 -77.49
C SER A 3 30.51 33.93 -78.32
N ASN A 4 30.65 35.10 -77.68
CA ASN A 4 31.53 36.20 -78.09
C ASN A 4 31.57 37.29 -77.00
N GLN A 5 32.75 37.51 -76.40
CA GLN A 5 33.77 38.52 -76.73
C GLN A 5 33.42 39.90 -76.14
N ALA A 6 34.12 40.43 -75.14
CA ALA A 6 35.54 40.83 -75.04
C ALA A 6 35.84 42.20 -75.68
N GLY A 7 36.52 43.05 -74.89
CA GLY A 7 37.12 44.34 -75.27
C GLY A 7 36.45 45.53 -74.54
N GLY A 8 37.13 46.41 -73.82
CA GLY A 8 38.55 46.66 -73.58
C GLY A 8 38.68 47.59 -72.35
N SER A 9 39.74 47.45 -71.55
CA SER A 9 41.00 48.25 -71.60
C SER A 9 40.85 49.73 -71.18
N GLY A 10 41.45 50.06 -70.05
CA GLY A 10 41.71 51.40 -69.50
C GLY A 10 42.30 51.24 -68.09
N SER A 11 43.58 50.92 -67.99
CA SER A 11 44.68 51.86 -67.68
C SER A 11 44.66 52.38 -66.24
N ASP A 12 45.54 51.78 -65.44
CA ASP A 12 46.41 52.39 -64.45
C ASP A 12 45.91 53.59 -63.64
N SER A 13 45.73 53.34 -62.35
CA SER A 13 46.24 54.27 -61.33
C SER A 13 46.63 53.47 -60.09
N SER A 14 47.93 53.20 -60.00
CA SER A 14 48.64 52.90 -58.77
C SER A 14 48.35 53.96 -57.71
N SER A 15 47.72 53.56 -56.62
CA SER A 15 47.87 54.25 -55.33
C SER A 15 48.32 53.23 -54.29
N SER A 16 49.63 53.10 -54.20
CA SER A 16 50.32 52.61 -53.01
C SER A 16 49.90 53.45 -51.80
N THR A 17 48.97 52.93 -51.00
CA THR A 17 48.81 53.39 -49.61
C THR A 17 49.43 52.35 -48.71
N ASN A 18 50.74 52.53 -48.50
CA ASN A 18 51.45 51.94 -47.39
C ASN A 18 50.95 52.67 -46.13
N GLY A 19 49.84 52.18 -45.58
CA GLY A 19 49.19 52.67 -44.38
C GLY A 19 49.77 51.98 -43.15
N ASN A 20 50.85 52.57 -42.66
CA ASN A 20 51.47 52.35 -41.36
C ASN A 20 50.43 52.09 -40.26
N GLY A 21 50.66 51.05 -39.45
CA GLY A 21 49.78 50.70 -38.36
C GLY A 21 49.58 51.87 -37.39
N ASN A 22 48.34 52.09 -36.98
CA ASN A 22 48.05 52.59 -35.64
C ASN A 22 46.58 52.31 -35.27
N SER A 23 46.41 51.51 -34.22
CA SER A 23 45.34 51.59 -33.23
C SER A 23 43.88 51.56 -33.70
N ASN A 24 43.35 50.34 -33.89
CA ASN A 24 41.97 50.01 -33.51
C ASN A 24 41.93 48.95 -32.39
N GLY A 25 42.95 48.97 -31.51
CA GLY A 25 42.97 48.12 -30.32
C GLY A 25 41.73 48.28 -29.43
N GLY A 26 41.00 49.39 -29.54
CA GLY A 26 39.72 49.59 -28.87
C GLY A 26 38.59 48.70 -29.42
N SER A 27 38.39 48.63 -30.74
CA SER A 27 37.31 47.80 -31.32
C SER A 27 37.56 46.32 -31.14
N ASP A 28 38.80 45.88 -31.32
CA ASP A 28 39.16 44.46 -31.18
C ASP A 28 39.08 44.01 -29.71
N THR A 29 39.45 44.88 -28.78
CA THR A 29 39.27 44.64 -27.33
C THR A 29 37.78 44.64 -26.96
N ILE A 30 36.96 45.55 -27.52
CA ILE A 30 35.51 45.56 -27.30
C ILE A 30 34.87 44.28 -27.84
N ILE A 31 35.24 43.83 -29.03
CA ILE A 31 34.75 42.57 -29.63
C ILE A 31 35.17 41.38 -28.75
N ALA A 32 36.41 41.35 -28.27
CA ALA A 32 36.89 40.30 -27.38
C ALA A 32 36.14 40.26 -26.03
N ILE A 33 35.87 41.44 -25.44
CA ILE A 33 35.09 41.55 -24.20
C ILE A 33 33.65 41.09 -24.43
N VAL A 34 33.02 41.53 -25.51
CA VAL A 34 31.63 41.12 -25.85
C VAL A 34 31.56 39.61 -26.10
N ALA A 35 32.52 39.05 -26.83
CA ALA A 35 32.59 37.60 -27.06
C ALA A 35 32.78 36.81 -25.76
N LEU A 36 33.59 37.32 -24.83
CA LEU A 36 33.76 36.72 -23.51
C LEU A 36 32.45 36.73 -22.72
N VAL A 37 31.74 37.86 -22.72
CA VAL A 37 30.43 37.96 -22.03
C VAL A 37 29.41 37.01 -22.64
N VAL A 38 29.31 36.94 -23.97
CA VAL A 38 28.38 36.04 -24.66
C VAL A 38 28.71 34.57 -24.38
N SER A 39 30.01 34.19 -24.38
CA SER A 39 30.42 32.82 -24.07
C SER A 39 30.17 32.43 -22.62
N VAL A 40 30.34 33.35 -21.66
CA VAL A 40 30.01 33.11 -20.25
C VAL A 40 28.50 32.93 -20.07
N ILE A 41 27.67 33.77 -20.70
CA ILE A 41 26.20 33.62 -20.65
C ILE A 41 25.77 32.30 -21.29
N ALA A 42 26.35 31.92 -22.43
CA ALA A 42 26.08 30.65 -23.08
C ALA A 42 26.51 29.44 -22.21
N LEU A 43 27.66 29.54 -21.54
CA LEU A 43 28.12 28.50 -20.61
C LEU A 43 27.19 28.35 -19.41
N ILE A 44 26.70 29.46 -18.85
CA ILE A 44 25.71 29.44 -17.76
C ILE A 44 24.40 28.84 -18.26
N GLY A 45 23.93 29.24 -19.45
CA GLY A 45 22.70 28.72 -20.04
C GLY A 45 22.76 27.22 -20.28
N THR A 46 23.83 26.73 -20.88
CA THR A 46 24.06 25.29 -21.09
C THR A 46 24.25 24.54 -19.78
N GLY A 47 24.96 25.13 -18.80
CA GLY A 47 25.07 24.59 -17.45
C GLY A 47 23.71 24.42 -16.74
N LEU A 48 22.85 25.43 -16.83
CA LEU A 48 21.49 25.38 -16.29
C LEU A 48 20.62 24.35 -17.03
N GLN A 49 20.73 24.25 -18.35
CA GLN A 49 20.01 23.23 -19.14
C GLN A 49 20.44 21.81 -18.74
N VAL A 50 21.74 21.57 -18.60
CA VAL A 50 22.26 20.28 -18.13
C VAL A 50 21.79 19.99 -16.70
N VAL A 51 21.81 20.98 -15.80
CA VAL A 51 21.32 20.82 -14.43
C VAL A 51 19.81 20.55 -14.40
N GLN A 52 19.01 21.21 -15.23
CA GLN A 52 17.57 20.96 -15.34
C GLN A 52 17.29 19.54 -15.86
N GLN A 53 17.97 19.12 -16.93
CA GLN A 53 17.86 17.76 -17.47
C GLN A 53 18.34 16.71 -16.45
N TYR A 54 19.36 17.06 -15.66
CA TYR A 54 19.92 16.23 -14.61
C TYR A 54 19.00 16.12 -13.39
N MET A 55 18.32 17.20 -12.97
CA MET A 55 17.30 17.14 -11.92
C MET A 55 16.04 16.39 -12.38
N ALA A 56 15.66 16.52 -13.65
CA ALA A 56 14.60 15.73 -14.27
C ALA A 56 14.95 14.23 -14.36
N SER A 57 16.24 13.87 -14.35
CA SER A 57 16.70 12.48 -14.35
C SER A 57 16.43 11.72 -13.05
N ALA A 58 16.03 12.40 -11.97
CA ALA A 58 15.60 11.79 -10.71
C ALA A 58 14.17 11.21 -10.83
N ALA A 59 13.97 10.34 -11.82
CA ALA A 59 12.72 9.64 -12.05
C ALA A 59 12.29 8.93 -10.75
N GLY A 60 11.03 9.12 -10.37
CA GLY A 60 10.44 8.43 -9.23
C GLY A 60 10.64 9.07 -7.86
N TYR A 61 11.34 10.21 -7.76
CA TYR A 61 11.46 10.89 -6.46
C TYR A 61 10.11 11.39 -5.95
N SER A 62 9.27 11.93 -6.83
CA SER A 62 7.89 12.36 -6.53
C SER A 62 6.95 11.18 -6.26
N ASN A 63 7.17 10.06 -6.96
CA ASN A 63 6.38 8.84 -6.78
C ASN A 63 6.60 8.16 -5.42
N CYS A 64 7.57 8.63 -4.63
CA CYS A 64 7.84 8.16 -3.27
C CYS A 64 7.63 9.28 -2.22
N ASP A 65 6.82 10.30 -2.54
CA ASP A 65 6.47 11.36 -1.59
C ASP A 65 5.44 10.91 -0.54
N ALA A 66 5.25 11.76 0.47
CA ALA A 66 4.32 11.51 1.57
C ALA A 66 2.87 11.31 1.10
N ALA A 67 2.47 11.96 0.01
CA ALA A 67 1.15 11.76 -0.61
C ALA A 67 1.00 10.34 -1.19
N VAL A 68 2.09 9.74 -1.70
CA VAL A 68 2.04 8.44 -2.38
C VAL A 68 2.22 7.28 -1.40
N ILE A 69 3.25 7.31 -0.55
CA ILE A 69 3.58 6.18 0.35
C ILE A 69 3.40 6.50 1.83
N GLY A 70 2.77 7.63 2.16
CA GLY A 70 2.48 7.99 3.55
C GLY A 70 3.77 8.15 4.37
N PRO A 71 3.77 7.72 5.65
CA PRO A 71 4.94 7.85 6.54
C PRO A 71 6.20 7.12 6.06
N TRP A 72 6.08 6.19 5.09
CA TRP A 72 7.23 5.51 4.49
C TRP A 72 8.11 6.42 3.63
N HIS A 73 7.65 7.61 3.25
CA HIS A 73 8.46 8.57 2.47
C HIS A 73 9.76 8.96 3.18
N THR A 74 9.80 8.86 4.52
CA THR A 74 10.99 9.12 5.34
C THR A 74 12.15 8.16 5.04
N THR A 75 11.86 7.00 4.43
CA THR A 75 12.87 6.02 4.02
C THR A 75 13.53 6.35 2.68
N LYS A 76 12.99 7.31 1.94
CA LYS A 76 13.47 7.72 0.62
C LYS A 76 14.84 8.40 0.72
N LYS A 77 15.81 7.91 -0.06
CA LYS A 77 17.18 8.44 -0.12
C LYS A 77 17.65 8.55 -1.57
N ARG A 78 18.40 9.60 -1.88
CA ARG A 78 19.12 9.74 -3.16
C ARG A 78 20.54 9.21 -3.00
N ARG A 79 20.97 8.31 -3.87
CA ARG A 79 22.35 7.78 -3.89
C ARG A 79 22.98 8.11 -5.24
N PHE A 80 24.11 8.79 -5.25
CA PHE A 80 24.86 9.04 -6.48
C PHE A 80 25.57 7.76 -6.95
N ARG A 81 25.39 7.41 -8.23
CA ARG A 81 26.10 6.31 -8.89
C ARG A 81 27.12 6.89 -9.85
N LEU A 82 28.39 6.89 -9.45
CA LEU A 82 29.49 7.44 -10.24
C LEU A 82 29.67 6.72 -11.58
N SER A 83 29.44 5.40 -11.63
CA SER A 83 29.56 4.58 -12.85
C SER A 83 28.55 4.94 -13.95
N GLU A 84 27.40 5.50 -13.59
CA GLU A 84 26.31 5.87 -14.50
C GLU A 84 26.09 7.38 -14.54
N MET A 85 26.89 8.16 -13.79
CA MET A 85 26.78 9.62 -13.63
C MET A 85 25.35 10.11 -13.32
N ARG A 86 24.60 9.40 -12.48
CA ARG A 86 23.22 9.76 -12.12
C ARG A 86 22.86 9.44 -10.67
N PHE A 87 21.78 10.05 -10.18
CA PHE A 87 21.19 9.69 -8.90
C PHE A 87 20.21 8.52 -9.05
N GLN A 88 20.34 7.56 -8.14
CA GLN A 88 19.37 6.50 -7.93
C GLN A 88 18.46 6.88 -6.74
N VAL A 89 17.15 6.72 -6.91
CA VAL A 89 16.18 6.84 -5.82
C VAL A 89 16.04 5.48 -5.15
N LEU A 90 16.37 5.43 -3.86
CA LEU A 90 16.18 4.29 -2.97
C LEU A 90 15.02 4.58 -2.04
N PHE A 91 14.20 3.58 -1.75
CA PHE A 91 13.08 3.68 -0.82
C PHE A 91 12.81 2.30 -0.21
N GLU A 92 11.93 2.26 0.78
CA GLU A 92 11.51 1.02 1.41
C GLU A 92 10.01 0.78 1.21
N THR A 93 9.63 -0.49 1.11
CA THR A 93 8.23 -0.94 1.02
C THR A 93 7.99 -2.11 1.97
N PRO A 94 6.77 -2.27 2.52
CA PRO A 94 6.48 -3.39 3.38
C PRO A 94 6.41 -4.71 2.61
N VAL A 95 6.89 -5.77 3.27
CA VAL A 95 6.57 -7.15 2.95
C VAL A 95 5.62 -7.65 4.02
N PHE A 96 4.35 -7.81 3.68
CA PHE A 96 3.32 -8.30 4.58
C PHE A 96 3.33 -9.82 4.64
N PHE A 97 3.15 -10.33 5.85
CA PHE A 97 2.94 -11.74 6.09
C PHE A 97 2.12 -11.92 7.36
N VAL A 98 1.64 -13.13 7.56
CA VAL A 98 0.84 -13.47 8.72
C VAL A 98 1.53 -14.60 9.48
N CYS A 99 1.62 -14.46 10.79
CA CYS A 99 2.29 -15.42 11.65
C CYS A 99 1.77 -15.33 13.10
N PRO A 100 2.06 -16.33 13.94
CA PRO A 100 1.84 -16.21 15.38
C PRO A 100 2.57 -15.01 16.00
N ALA A 101 2.04 -14.49 17.11
CA ALA A 101 2.61 -13.33 17.80
C ALA A 101 4.02 -13.57 18.40
N ASP A 102 4.40 -14.82 18.64
CA ASP A 102 5.72 -15.21 19.14
C ASP A 102 6.79 -15.39 18.04
N ASN A 103 6.40 -15.20 16.78
CA ASN A 103 7.26 -15.46 15.64
C ASN A 103 8.39 -14.43 15.52
N LYS A 104 9.63 -14.93 15.38
CA LYS A 104 10.85 -14.12 15.29
C LYS A 104 11.49 -14.11 13.90
N ARG A 105 10.95 -14.87 12.94
CA ARG A 105 11.52 -15.01 11.59
C ARG A 105 10.54 -14.49 10.54
N GLY A 106 11.03 -13.76 9.56
CA GLY A 106 10.21 -13.26 8.47
C GLY A 106 10.79 -13.60 7.09
N PRO A 107 10.08 -13.26 6.01
CA PRO A 107 10.51 -13.50 4.63
C PRO A 107 11.87 -12.88 4.25
N ILE A 108 12.28 -11.82 4.94
CA ILE A 108 13.55 -11.12 4.74
C ILE A 108 14.51 -11.50 5.86
N ASN A 109 15.58 -12.21 5.50
CA ASN A 109 16.62 -12.62 6.42
C ASN A 109 17.30 -11.41 7.07
N GLY A 110 17.38 -11.41 8.40
CA GLY A 110 18.05 -10.36 9.19
C GLY A 110 17.28 -9.04 9.32
N ALA A 111 16.11 -8.90 8.72
CA ALA A 111 15.27 -7.71 8.91
C ALA A 111 14.38 -7.86 10.15
N PRO A 112 14.17 -6.78 10.94
CA PRO A 112 13.28 -6.80 12.09
C PRO A 112 11.83 -7.04 11.66
N VAL A 113 11.11 -7.87 12.41
CA VAL A 113 9.69 -8.13 12.24
C VAL A 113 8.90 -7.15 13.11
N TRP A 114 7.97 -6.42 12.50
CA TRP A 114 7.07 -5.53 13.22
C TRP A 114 5.64 -6.05 13.13
N PHE A 115 4.99 -6.23 14.28
CA PHE A 115 3.60 -6.67 14.37
C PHE A 115 2.65 -5.49 14.28
N VAL A 116 1.51 -5.70 13.62
CA VAL A 116 0.40 -4.76 13.52
C VAL A 116 -0.51 -4.99 14.73
N LYS A 117 -0.35 -4.18 15.78
CA LYS A 117 -1.05 -4.35 17.07
C LYS A 117 -2.21 -3.36 17.30
N GLY A 118 -2.33 -2.34 16.45
CA GLY A 118 -3.35 -1.29 16.60
C GLY A 118 -3.06 -0.25 17.70
N ASP A 119 -2.03 -0.43 18.52
CA ASP A 119 -1.59 0.56 19.51
C ASP A 119 -0.73 1.69 18.89
N PRO A 120 -0.58 2.84 19.57
CA PRO A 120 0.17 3.98 19.05
C PRO A 120 1.65 3.70 18.71
N GLU A 121 2.32 2.85 19.48
CA GLU A 121 3.73 2.51 19.25
C GLU A 121 3.88 1.66 17.98
N SER A 122 3.02 0.65 17.85
CA SER A 122 2.95 -0.20 16.66
C SER A 122 2.62 0.60 15.40
N ILE A 123 1.72 1.59 15.46
CA ILE A 123 1.40 2.48 14.32
C ILE A 123 2.65 3.25 13.84
N VAL A 124 3.44 3.78 14.78
CA VAL A 124 4.66 4.53 14.47
C VAL A 124 5.74 3.62 13.90
N VAL A 125 5.99 2.47 14.53
CA VAL A 125 7.09 1.57 14.12
C VAL A 125 6.84 0.92 12.75
N THR A 126 5.59 0.60 12.45
CA THR A 126 5.14 0.06 11.15
C THR A 126 4.99 1.14 10.08
N ARG A 127 5.09 2.43 10.45
CA ARG A 127 4.90 3.60 9.58
C ARG A 127 3.49 3.62 8.95
N SER A 128 2.48 3.23 9.73
CA SER A 128 1.08 3.32 9.34
C SER A 128 0.58 4.77 9.40
N LEU A 129 -0.47 5.08 8.62
CA LEU A 129 -1.23 6.31 8.83
C LEU A 129 -1.86 6.32 10.23
N PRO A 130 -2.01 7.49 10.87
CA PRO A 130 -2.79 7.63 12.10
C PRO A 130 -4.21 7.10 11.91
N LEU A 131 -4.75 6.44 12.94
CA LEU A 131 -6.12 5.93 12.91
C LEU A 131 -7.14 7.05 13.14
N ASP A 132 -6.79 8.01 14.00
CA ASP A 132 -7.62 9.14 14.40
C ASP A 132 -6.97 10.43 13.87
N GLY A 133 -7.50 10.97 12.77
CA GLY A 133 -7.04 12.22 12.16
C GLY A 133 -8.14 13.29 12.16
N PRO A 134 -7.85 14.55 11.79
CA PRO A 134 -8.83 15.65 11.74
C PRO A 134 -9.99 15.48 10.74
N GLY A 135 -10.19 14.28 10.20
CA GLY A 135 -11.33 13.87 9.36
C GLY A 135 -12.12 12.66 9.86
N THR A 136 -11.72 11.99 10.96
CA THR A 136 -12.40 10.79 11.47
C THR A 136 -13.17 11.09 12.75
N ASN A 137 -14.18 11.96 12.67
CA ASN A 137 -15.21 11.99 13.71
C ASN A 137 -16.12 10.77 13.53
N ASN A 138 -15.71 9.62 14.03
CA ASN A 138 -16.66 8.59 14.42
C ASN A 138 -17.27 9.03 15.75
N SER A 139 -18.21 9.99 15.70
CA SER A 139 -19.15 10.20 16.79
C SER A 139 -20.09 9.00 16.84
N ALA A 140 -19.65 7.94 17.51
CA ALA A 140 -20.46 6.81 17.91
C ALA A 140 -19.88 6.21 19.21
N ASP A 141 -19.74 7.05 20.23
CA ASP A 141 -19.94 6.72 21.65
C ASP A 141 -19.64 7.96 22.49
N LYS A 142 -20.68 8.78 22.71
CA LYS A 142 -20.77 9.56 23.94
C LYS A 142 -21.95 8.97 24.72
N PRO A 143 -21.76 8.50 25.96
CA PRO A 143 -22.88 8.01 26.76
C PRO A 143 -23.90 9.14 26.99
N PRO A 144 -25.21 8.84 27.15
CA PRO A 144 -26.20 9.85 27.44
C PRO A 144 -25.85 10.50 28.79
N GLN A 145 -25.38 11.75 28.76
CA GLN A 145 -25.31 12.56 29.96
C GLN A 145 -26.75 12.92 30.34
N GLN A 146 -27.20 12.25 31.39
CA GLN A 146 -28.40 12.55 32.14
C GLN A 146 -28.40 14.04 32.48
N ALA A 147 -29.45 14.73 32.05
CA ALA A 147 -29.67 16.12 32.35
C ALA A 147 -30.00 16.25 33.84
N ASP A 148 -29.05 16.75 34.62
CA ASP A 148 -29.36 17.38 35.90
C ASP A 148 -28.91 18.84 35.83
N GLY A 149 -29.90 19.72 35.94
CA GLY A 149 -29.71 21.15 35.92
C GLY A 149 -28.98 21.63 37.17
N LYS A 150 -28.02 22.52 36.95
CA LYS A 150 -27.79 23.66 37.83
C LYS A 150 -27.02 24.73 37.07
N GLN A 151 -27.68 25.88 36.92
CA GLN A 151 -27.09 27.15 36.53
C GLN A 151 -25.98 27.52 37.53
N ASN A 152 -24.91 28.14 37.04
CA ASN A 152 -24.38 29.38 37.62
C ASN A 152 -23.35 30.01 36.67
N GLU A 153 -23.62 31.25 36.29
CA GLU A 153 -22.68 32.20 35.70
C GLU A 153 -21.59 32.54 36.72
N THR A 154 -20.34 32.74 36.29
CA THR A 154 -19.69 34.07 36.20
C THR A 154 -18.17 34.00 36.00
N THR A 155 -17.71 34.95 35.16
CA THR A 155 -16.45 35.71 35.16
C THR A 155 -15.14 35.14 34.57
N ASP A 156 -14.69 35.96 33.62
CA ASP A 156 -13.38 36.12 32.98
C ASP A 156 -12.18 36.08 33.93
N HIS A 157 -11.01 35.67 33.41
CA HIS A 157 -9.81 36.49 33.40
C HIS A 157 -8.73 35.90 32.47
N ALA A 158 -8.13 36.80 31.69
CA ALA A 158 -7.03 36.58 30.76
C ALA A 158 -5.73 36.14 31.46
N SER A 159 -4.88 35.40 30.75
CA SER A 159 -3.42 35.50 30.87
C SER A 159 -2.71 34.91 29.64
N GLN A 160 -1.89 35.76 29.02
CA GLN A 160 -0.95 35.46 27.96
C GLN A 160 0.27 34.70 28.49
N ALA A 161 0.77 33.71 27.75
CA ALA A 161 2.18 33.32 27.79
C ALA A 161 2.59 32.64 26.48
N THR A 162 3.32 33.42 25.68
CA THR A 162 4.41 33.09 24.72
C THR A 162 4.55 31.65 24.24
N SER A 163 4.37 31.42 22.92
CA SER A 163 4.74 30.20 22.21
C SER A 163 5.90 30.45 21.25
N SER A 164 6.95 29.64 21.38
CA SER A 164 8.08 29.52 20.46
C SER A 164 8.15 28.06 19.99
N MET A 165 7.60 27.73 18.80
CA MET A 165 8.00 26.61 17.94
C MET A 165 7.15 26.54 16.65
N PRO A 166 7.69 26.06 15.52
CA PRO A 166 7.23 26.42 14.18
C PRO A 166 6.07 25.56 13.63
N LYS A 167 5.32 26.21 12.73
CA LYS A 167 4.11 25.77 12.03
C LYS A 167 4.35 24.60 11.06
N ILE A 168 3.78 23.43 11.33
CA ILE A 168 3.57 22.32 10.35
C ILE A 168 2.07 22.13 10.04
N ALA A 169 1.19 23.00 10.54
CA ALA A 169 -0.26 22.77 10.50
C ALA A 169 -1.01 23.28 9.25
N HIS A 170 -0.35 23.85 8.23
CA HIS A 170 -1.06 24.61 7.19
C HIS A 170 -1.10 23.98 5.78
N VAL A 171 -1.03 22.65 5.64
CA VAL A 171 -1.16 22.02 4.29
C VAL A 171 -2.27 20.98 4.18
N LEU A 172 -3.07 20.73 5.22
CA LEU A 172 -4.14 19.71 5.17
C LEU A 172 -5.50 20.27 5.61
N GLN A 173 -5.95 21.32 4.94
CA GLN A 173 -7.35 21.74 4.98
C GLN A 173 -7.83 21.94 3.54
N ASP A 174 -8.63 21.01 3.02
CA ASP A 174 -10.05 21.26 2.77
C ASP A 174 -10.77 20.02 2.17
N LYS A 175 -12.08 19.94 2.48
CA LYS A 175 -13.20 19.21 1.87
C LYS A 175 -13.46 17.74 2.23
N ARG A 176 -14.41 17.60 3.17
CA ARG A 176 -15.37 16.49 3.25
C ARG A 176 -16.35 16.56 2.07
N GLY A 177 -16.59 15.40 1.48
CA GLY A 177 -17.53 15.12 0.41
C GLY A 177 -17.10 13.76 -0.14
N VAL A 178 -18.06 12.86 -0.40
CA VAL A 178 -17.88 11.51 -0.98
C VAL A 178 -16.43 11.24 -1.40
N HIS A 179 -15.70 10.42 -0.66
CA HIS A 179 -14.26 10.16 -0.87
C HIS A 179 -14.07 9.39 -2.19
N THR A 180 -14.23 10.09 -3.32
CA THR A 180 -13.74 9.66 -4.62
C THR A 180 -12.25 9.50 -4.46
N ALA A 181 -11.81 8.25 -4.53
CA ALA A 181 -10.46 7.75 -4.39
C ALA A 181 -9.40 8.85 -4.35
N ASP A 182 -8.75 9.01 -3.20
CA ASP A 182 -7.37 9.51 -3.12
C ASP A 182 -6.53 8.55 -3.96
N ASN A 183 -6.59 8.76 -5.28
CA ASN A 183 -6.03 7.84 -6.23
C ASN A 183 -4.52 7.91 -6.06
N GLU A 184 -3.91 9.04 -5.70
CA GLU A 184 -2.47 9.24 -5.66
C GLU A 184 -1.73 8.31 -4.69
N MET A 185 -2.38 7.87 -3.60
CA MET A 185 -1.76 7.01 -2.59
C MET A 185 -1.66 5.54 -3.03
N SER A 186 -0.56 4.88 -2.68
CA SER A 186 -0.44 3.44 -2.79
C SER A 186 -1.45 2.75 -1.86
N THR A 187 -2.27 1.86 -2.42
CA THR A 187 -3.40 1.25 -1.68
C THR A 187 -2.97 0.39 -0.49
N TRP A 188 -1.72 -0.10 -0.47
CA TRP A 188 -1.18 -0.85 0.66
C TRP A 188 -1.00 0.03 1.91
N VAL A 189 -0.86 1.35 1.76
CA VAL A 189 -0.81 2.29 2.89
C VAL A 189 -2.16 2.29 3.62
N ARG A 190 -3.25 2.30 2.85
CA ARG A 190 -4.62 2.18 3.38
C ARG A 190 -4.88 0.79 3.95
N LEU A 191 -4.39 -0.26 3.30
CA LEU A 191 -4.45 -1.62 3.85
C LEU A 191 -3.81 -1.70 5.24
N LEU A 192 -2.59 -1.18 5.40
CA LEU A 192 -1.90 -1.16 6.70
C LEU A 192 -2.69 -0.37 7.76
N GLN A 193 -3.25 0.78 7.39
CA GLN A 193 -4.11 1.57 8.28
C GLN A 193 -5.33 0.76 8.75
N GLU A 194 -6.02 0.09 7.83
CA GLU A 194 -7.23 -0.68 8.18
C GLU A 194 -6.90 -1.98 8.95
N LEU A 195 -5.72 -2.56 8.76
CA LEU A 195 -5.24 -3.66 9.60
C LEU A 195 -4.98 -3.21 11.04
N HIS A 196 -4.38 -2.03 11.24
CA HIS A 196 -4.26 -1.43 12.57
C HIS A 196 -5.63 -1.12 13.19
N ARG A 197 -6.56 -0.58 12.41
CA ARG A 197 -7.93 -0.29 12.86
C ARG A 197 -8.64 -1.58 13.27
N MET A 198 -8.52 -2.64 12.47
CA MET A 198 -9.09 -3.94 12.76
C MET A 198 -8.63 -4.44 14.12
N GLU A 199 -7.32 -4.37 14.39
CA GLU A 199 -6.74 -4.89 15.64
C GLU A 199 -7.19 -4.07 16.85
N ARG A 200 -7.08 -2.75 16.77
CA ARG A 200 -7.50 -1.84 17.85
C ARG A 200 -8.98 -2.00 18.17
N ASP A 201 -9.84 -1.91 17.17
CA ASP A 201 -11.29 -1.91 17.36
C ASP A 201 -11.78 -3.29 17.83
N SER A 202 -11.17 -4.37 17.34
CA SER A 202 -11.46 -5.75 17.80
C SER A 202 -11.08 -5.96 19.25
N GLN A 203 -9.88 -5.52 19.66
CA GLN A 203 -9.44 -5.64 21.05
C GLN A 203 -10.29 -4.80 21.99
N HIS A 204 -10.64 -3.58 21.58
CA HIS A 204 -11.51 -2.71 22.36
C HIS A 204 -12.88 -3.37 22.57
N TRP A 205 -13.50 -3.85 21.49
CA TRP A 205 -14.78 -4.55 21.58
C TRP A 205 -14.69 -5.80 22.48
N GLN A 206 -13.65 -6.60 22.34
CA GLN A 206 -13.45 -7.80 23.16
C GLN A 206 -13.33 -7.47 24.65
N LYS A 207 -12.56 -6.44 25.01
CA LYS A 207 -12.43 -5.99 26.41
C LYS A 207 -13.80 -5.59 26.98
N THR A 208 -14.57 -4.78 26.24
CA THR A 208 -15.92 -4.38 26.64
C THR A 208 -16.86 -5.59 26.82
N GLN A 209 -16.80 -6.60 25.94
CA GLN A 209 -17.65 -7.79 26.07
C GLN A 209 -17.28 -8.66 27.28
N VAL A 210 -16.00 -8.74 27.61
CA VAL A 210 -15.50 -9.45 28.79
C VAL A 210 -15.94 -8.76 30.09
N GLU A 211 -15.86 -7.43 30.13
CA GLU A 211 -16.34 -6.63 31.27
C GLU A 211 -17.85 -6.81 31.52
N LEU A 212 -18.63 -7.00 30.45
CA LEU A 212 -20.07 -7.24 30.54
C LEU A 212 -20.43 -8.68 30.93
N ASN A 213 -19.54 -9.65 30.72
CA ASN A 213 -19.79 -11.09 30.94
C ASN A 213 -18.67 -11.77 31.75
N PRO A 214 -18.54 -11.51 33.06
CA PRO A 214 -17.63 -12.25 33.93
C PRO A 214 -18.04 -13.74 34.02
N PRO A 215 -17.10 -14.69 34.25
CA PRO A 215 -15.71 -14.53 34.69
C PRO A 215 -14.67 -14.73 33.57
N HIS A 216 -15.00 -14.36 32.33
CA HIS A 216 -14.06 -14.52 31.22
C HIS A 216 -12.90 -13.51 31.31
N SER A 217 -11.75 -13.84 30.73
CA SER A 217 -10.62 -12.91 30.54
C SER A 217 -10.40 -12.66 29.04
N ALA A 218 -9.96 -11.45 28.70
CA ALA A 218 -9.57 -11.16 27.32
C ALA A 218 -8.21 -11.83 27.02
N CYS A 219 -8.11 -12.46 25.85
CA CYS A 219 -6.87 -12.98 25.31
C CYS A 219 -5.88 -11.83 25.09
N SER A 220 -4.62 -12.02 25.47
CA SER A 220 -3.55 -11.05 25.19
C SER A 220 -3.07 -11.17 23.74
N PHE A 221 -2.43 -10.12 23.20
CA PHE A 221 -1.93 -10.15 21.83
C PHE A 221 -0.86 -11.25 21.65
N GLU A 222 -0.07 -11.52 22.68
CA GLU A 222 1.00 -12.51 22.70
C GLU A 222 0.48 -13.95 22.52
N GLU A 223 -0.79 -14.18 22.84
CA GLU A 223 -1.47 -15.46 22.68
C GLU A 223 -2.13 -15.63 21.30
N HIS A 224 -2.09 -14.60 20.45
CA HIS A 224 -2.65 -14.66 19.11
C HIS A 224 -1.86 -15.63 18.22
N LYS A 225 -2.56 -16.61 17.66
CA LYS A 225 -2.00 -17.59 16.71
C LYS A 225 -1.81 -17.00 15.31
N LEU A 226 -2.54 -15.94 14.99
CA LEU A 226 -2.57 -15.38 13.65
C LEU A 226 -2.56 -13.84 13.75
N CYS A 227 -1.43 -13.23 13.44
CA CYS A 227 -1.22 -11.78 13.47
C CYS A 227 -0.62 -11.30 12.17
N VAL A 228 -0.99 -10.09 11.75
CA VAL A 228 -0.29 -9.46 10.63
C VAL A 228 1.04 -8.87 11.11
N ALA A 229 2.08 -9.17 10.36
CA ALA A 229 3.41 -8.64 10.55
C ALA A 229 3.97 -8.10 9.23
N LEU A 230 4.95 -7.21 9.33
CA LEU A 230 5.66 -6.70 8.17
C LEU A 230 7.15 -6.57 8.41
N GLN A 231 7.91 -6.68 7.32
CA GLN A 231 9.33 -6.34 7.25
C GLN A 231 9.57 -5.29 6.17
N SER A 232 10.59 -4.45 6.38
CA SER A 232 10.96 -3.44 5.39
C SER A 232 11.88 -4.05 4.32
N LYS A 233 11.50 -3.88 3.05
CA LYS A 233 12.35 -4.22 1.90
C LYS A 233 12.83 -2.97 1.21
N LYS A 234 14.15 -2.81 1.13
CA LYS A 234 14.81 -1.78 0.32
C LYS A 234 14.61 -2.06 -1.16
N ARG A 235 14.25 -1.02 -1.91
CA ARG A 235 14.03 -1.03 -3.35
C ARG A 235 14.71 0.16 -4.00
N SER A 236 14.93 0.03 -5.31
CA SER A 236 15.33 1.15 -6.15
C SER A 236 14.25 1.43 -7.19
N TRP A 237 14.03 2.73 -7.45
CA TRP A 237 13.14 3.14 -8.52
C TRP A 237 13.58 2.63 -9.90
N ASP A 238 14.88 2.49 -10.13
CA ASP A 238 15.42 2.00 -11.41
C ASP A 238 15.00 0.56 -11.73
N THR A 239 14.61 -0.20 -10.70
CA THR A 239 14.15 -1.59 -10.84
C THR A 239 12.62 -1.69 -10.92
N MET A 240 11.91 -0.56 -10.89
CA MET A 240 10.46 -0.54 -11.02
C MET A 240 10.06 -0.66 -12.49
N PRO A 241 9.14 -1.58 -12.84
CA PRO A 241 8.61 -1.65 -14.19
C PRO A 241 7.95 -0.33 -14.60
N SER A 242 8.05 0.02 -15.89
CA SER A 242 7.52 1.28 -16.42
C SER A 242 5.99 1.38 -16.30
N SER A 243 5.29 0.25 -16.21
CA SER A 243 3.86 0.18 -15.98
C SER A 243 3.45 0.61 -14.56
N ILE A 244 4.40 0.76 -13.64
CA ILE A 244 4.13 1.13 -12.25
C ILE A 244 4.52 2.58 -11.98
N SER A 245 3.51 3.37 -11.64
CA SER A 245 3.68 4.74 -11.19
C SER A 245 3.88 4.88 -9.68
N ARG A 246 3.69 3.81 -8.89
CA ARG A 246 3.74 3.88 -7.41
C ARG A 246 4.41 2.68 -6.75
N PRO A 247 5.14 2.87 -5.64
CA PRO A 247 5.70 1.76 -4.88
C PRO A 247 4.63 0.72 -4.47
N TYR A 248 4.94 -0.55 -4.68
CA TYR A 248 4.09 -1.67 -4.29
C TYR A 248 4.69 -2.43 -3.09
N ALA A 249 3.80 -2.89 -2.21
CA ALA A 249 4.13 -3.85 -1.16
C ALA A 249 4.27 -5.26 -1.75
N ALA A 250 4.93 -6.16 -1.03
CA ALA A 250 4.97 -7.58 -1.38
C ALA A 250 4.26 -8.43 -0.33
N SER A 251 3.63 -9.52 -0.76
CA SER A 251 3.09 -10.56 0.10
C SER A 251 2.92 -11.82 -0.73
N THR A 252 2.57 -12.93 -0.09
CA THR A 252 2.15 -14.16 -0.77
C THR A 252 0.62 -14.19 -0.85
N ILE A 253 0.07 -14.97 -1.78
CA ILE A 253 -1.39 -15.08 -1.94
C ILE A 253 -2.06 -15.65 -0.68
N CYS A 254 -1.40 -16.58 0.03
CA CYS A 254 -1.94 -17.13 1.30
C CYS A 254 -2.06 -16.05 2.37
N HIS A 255 -1.01 -15.25 2.59
CA HIS A 255 -1.06 -14.16 3.55
C HIS A 255 -2.07 -13.08 3.17
N LEU A 256 -2.22 -12.80 1.88
CA LEU A 256 -3.25 -11.87 1.43
C LEU A 256 -4.67 -12.37 1.69
N ILE A 257 -4.92 -13.67 1.46
CA ILE A 257 -6.20 -14.31 1.79
C ILE A 257 -6.48 -14.24 3.29
N GLU A 258 -5.48 -14.53 4.12
CA GLU A 258 -5.58 -14.45 5.58
C GLU A 258 -5.88 -13.01 6.05
N MET A 259 -5.15 -12.02 5.53
CA MET A 259 -5.41 -10.60 5.82
C MET A 259 -6.81 -10.15 5.34
N ALA A 260 -7.26 -10.62 4.17
CA ALA A 260 -8.60 -10.34 3.67
C ALA A 260 -9.67 -10.89 4.61
N ALA A 261 -9.50 -12.13 5.07
CA ALA A 261 -10.41 -12.75 6.05
C ALA A 261 -10.43 -11.98 7.38
N MET A 262 -9.28 -11.59 7.91
CA MET A 262 -9.20 -10.76 9.13
C MET A 262 -9.95 -9.44 8.98
N LEU A 263 -9.88 -8.82 7.79
CA LEU A 263 -10.60 -7.59 7.48
C LEU A 263 -12.10 -7.81 7.25
N GLY A 264 -12.61 -9.05 7.26
CA GLY A 264 -14.01 -9.37 6.97
C GLY A 264 -14.34 -9.30 5.48
N ILE A 265 -13.34 -9.46 4.62
CA ILE A 265 -13.46 -9.48 3.16
C ILE A 265 -13.55 -10.93 2.71
N TYR A 266 -14.52 -11.23 1.85
CA TYR A 266 -14.74 -12.58 1.35
C TYR A 266 -14.70 -12.61 -0.18
N TRP A 267 -14.19 -13.72 -0.73
CA TRP A 267 -14.00 -13.87 -2.17
C TRP A 267 -15.33 -14.06 -2.89
N LYS A 268 -15.52 -13.27 -3.95
CA LYS A 268 -16.61 -13.41 -4.93
C LYS A 268 -16.15 -14.17 -6.16
N GLU A 269 -14.91 -13.91 -6.56
CA GLU A 269 -14.25 -14.58 -7.67
C GLU A 269 -12.80 -14.85 -7.26
N PHE A 270 -12.40 -16.12 -7.35
CA PHE A 270 -11.02 -16.56 -7.11
C PHE A 270 -10.63 -17.54 -8.22
N ASP A 271 -10.42 -17.00 -9.42
CA ASP A 271 -10.08 -17.79 -10.60
C ASP A 271 -8.59 -17.65 -10.90
N ARG A 272 -7.82 -18.65 -10.43
CA ARG A 272 -6.37 -18.74 -10.69
C ARG A 272 -6.03 -19.01 -12.14
N SER A 273 -6.93 -19.64 -12.89
CA SER A 273 -6.70 -20.03 -14.28
C SER A 273 -6.83 -18.83 -15.22
N ALA A 274 -7.85 -17.99 -14.99
CA ALA A 274 -8.06 -16.78 -15.76
C ALA A 274 -7.41 -15.53 -15.16
N GLY A 275 -6.76 -15.65 -13.99
CA GLY A 275 -6.10 -14.54 -13.31
C GLY A 275 -7.05 -13.45 -12.82
N ARG A 276 -8.31 -13.81 -12.54
CA ARG A 276 -9.36 -12.89 -12.06
C ARG A 276 -9.60 -13.10 -10.58
N TYR A 277 -9.42 -12.04 -9.82
CA TYR A 277 -9.59 -12.06 -8.36
C TYR A 277 -10.44 -10.90 -7.91
N ARG A 278 -11.54 -11.19 -7.20
CA ARG A 278 -12.40 -10.17 -6.60
C ARG A 278 -12.92 -10.65 -5.26
N ALA A 279 -12.70 -9.84 -4.24
CA ALA A 279 -13.26 -10.00 -2.91
C ALA A 279 -13.90 -8.70 -2.46
N GLU A 280 -14.96 -8.80 -1.67
CA GLU A 280 -15.64 -7.66 -1.08
C GLU A 280 -16.17 -8.04 0.30
N GLY A 281 -16.31 -7.09 1.20
CA GLY A 281 -16.83 -7.34 2.54
C GLY A 281 -16.38 -6.29 3.55
N ASN A 282 -17.18 -6.10 4.60
CA ASN A 282 -16.90 -5.16 5.70
C ASN A 282 -16.47 -3.74 5.26
N GLY A 283 -17.04 -3.24 4.15
CA GLY A 283 -16.74 -1.91 3.61
C GLY A 283 -15.50 -1.85 2.71
N TYR A 284 -14.88 -2.99 2.39
CA TYR A 284 -13.70 -3.07 1.53
C TYR A 284 -13.94 -3.86 0.24
N VAL A 285 -13.12 -3.56 -0.76
CA VAL A 285 -13.01 -4.31 -2.01
C VAL A 285 -11.53 -4.60 -2.27
N LEU A 286 -11.23 -5.82 -2.66
CA LEU A 286 -9.91 -6.29 -3.06
C LEU A 286 -10.01 -6.89 -4.46
N THR A 287 -9.33 -6.29 -5.44
CA THR A 287 -9.30 -6.77 -6.83
C THR A 287 -7.89 -7.12 -7.23
N GLY A 288 -7.70 -8.26 -7.89
CA GLY A 288 -6.40 -8.70 -8.38
C GLY A 288 -6.43 -9.01 -9.87
N ASN A 289 -5.37 -8.61 -10.56
CA ASN A 289 -5.16 -8.85 -11.99
C ASN A 289 -3.72 -9.29 -12.25
N HIS A 290 -3.49 -10.00 -13.35
CA HIS A 290 -2.15 -10.35 -13.80
C HIS A 290 -1.48 -9.15 -14.52
N MET A 291 -0.25 -8.84 -14.12
CA MET A 291 0.63 -7.87 -14.75
C MET A 291 1.92 -8.55 -15.22
N ALA A 292 2.25 -8.39 -16.50
CA ALA A 292 3.31 -9.14 -17.17
C ALA A 292 4.68 -9.12 -16.44
N ASP A 293 5.07 -7.98 -15.86
CA ASP A 293 6.39 -7.81 -15.25
C ASP A 293 6.45 -8.10 -13.74
N LEU A 294 5.30 -8.28 -13.09
CA LEU A 294 5.18 -8.36 -11.61
C LEU A 294 4.38 -9.56 -11.12
N GLY A 295 3.75 -10.30 -12.01
CA GLY A 295 2.81 -11.36 -11.66
C GLY A 295 1.48 -10.77 -11.21
N ILE A 296 0.90 -11.32 -10.14
CA ILE A 296 -0.44 -10.92 -9.68
C ILE A 296 -0.33 -9.68 -8.80
N VAL A 297 -1.03 -8.61 -9.18
CA VAL A 297 -1.09 -7.37 -8.43
C VAL A 297 -2.49 -7.15 -7.91
N PHE A 298 -2.58 -6.82 -6.62
CA PHE A 298 -3.85 -6.53 -5.95
C PHE A 298 -3.99 -5.04 -5.63
N THR A 299 -5.22 -4.55 -5.77
CA THR A 299 -5.64 -3.20 -5.42
C THR A 299 -6.65 -3.30 -4.28
N PHE A 300 -6.39 -2.58 -3.20
CA PHE A 300 -7.27 -2.51 -2.03
C PHE A 300 -8.03 -1.18 -2.04
N GLN A 301 -9.34 -1.23 -1.81
CA GLN A 301 -10.21 -0.06 -1.84
C GLN A 301 -11.16 -0.05 -0.64
N ILE A 302 -11.39 1.13 -0.09
CA ILE A 302 -12.41 1.36 0.94
C ILE A 302 -13.65 1.89 0.23
N CYS A 303 -14.72 1.11 0.25
CA CYS A 303 -15.99 1.42 -0.42
C CYS A 303 -17.11 1.77 0.57
N GLY A 304 -16.91 1.52 1.86
CA GLY A 304 -17.92 1.76 2.89
C GLY A 304 -17.34 1.78 4.29
N LYS A 305 -18.24 1.75 5.28
CA LYS A 305 -17.85 1.66 6.70
C LYS A 305 -17.48 0.23 7.06
N SER A 306 -16.46 0.08 7.91
CA SER A 306 -16.07 -1.19 8.51
C SER A 306 -16.54 -1.28 9.96
N ARG A 307 -16.77 -2.50 10.44
CA ARG A 307 -17.19 -2.78 11.82
C ARG A 307 -16.49 -4.04 12.33
N PHE A 308 -15.63 -3.88 13.33
CA PHE A 308 -14.88 -4.96 13.96
C PHE A 308 -15.44 -5.31 15.36
N LYS A 309 -16.72 -5.66 15.41
CA LYS A 309 -17.47 -5.99 16.64
C LYS A 309 -17.94 -7.45 16.62
N GLU A 310 -19.23 -7.71 16.83
CA GLU A 310 -19.79 -9.06 17.02
C GLU A 310 -19.66 -10.00 15.81
N ASN A 311 -19.55 -9.47 14.60
CA ASN A 311 -19.41 -10.27 13.37
C ASN A 311 -17.96 -10.34 12.86
N ARG A 312 -16.97 -9.97 13.69
CA ARG A 312 -15.56 -10.03 13.29
C ARG A 312 -15.09 -11.47 13.15
N ILE A 313 -14.20 -11.72 12.20
CA ILE A 313 -13.52 -13.00 12.08
C ILE A 313 -12.41 -13.03 13.13
N ILE A 314 -12.37 -14.09 13.94
CA ILE A 314 -11.31 -14.27 14.95
C ILE A 314 -10.10 -14.85 14.22
N PRO A 315 -8.92 -14.20 14.29
CA PRO A 315 -7.73 -14.65 13.61
C PRO A 315 -7.15 -15.87 14.35
N ALA A 316 -7.68 -17.05 13.99
CA ALA A 316 -7.24 -18.34 14.48
C ALA A 316 -6.58 -19.12 13.32
N ASP A 317 -5.67 -20.05 13.60
CA ASP A 317 -4.98 -20.82 12.55
C ASP A 317 -5.96 -21.61 11.67
N GLU A 318 -7.09 -22.01 12.25
CA GLU A 318 -8.18 -22.70 11.57
C GLU A 318 -8.80 -21.86 10.44
N VAL A 319 -8.67 -20.52 10.49
CA VAL A 319 -9.09 -19.63 9.40
C VAL A 319 -8.33 -19.94 8.11
N LYS A 320 -7.07 -20.37 8.20
CA LYS A 320 -6.26 -20.75 7.04
C LYS A 320 -6.94 -21.87 6.26
N GLU A 321 -7.35 -22.90 6.97
CA GLU A 321 -8.03 -24.06 6.40
C GLU A 321 -9.38 -23.68 5.81
N LEU A 322 -10.18 -22.93 6.57
CA LEU A 322 -11.50 -22.49 6.13
C LEU A 322 -11.42 -21.67 4.85
N ALA A 323 -10.39 -20.84 4.71
CA ALA A 323 -10.16 -20.02 3.51
C ALA A 323 -9.85 -20.86 2.25
N PHE A 324 -9.42 -22.12 2.41
CA PHE A 324 -9.19 -23.07 1.33
C PHE A 324 -10.25 -24.18 1.27
N GLY A 325 -11.39 -23.99 1.94
CA GLY A 325 -12.48 -24.96 1.93
C GLY A 325 -12.23 -26.19 2.80
N LEU A 326 -11.23 -26.15 3.68
CA LEU A 326 -10.95 -27.22 4.63
C LEU A 326 -11.62 -26.88 5.97
N VAL A 327 -12.49 -27.76 6.48
CA VAL A 327 -13.12 -27.54 7.79
C VAL A 327 -12.67 -28.63 8.76
N PRO A 328 -11.96 -28.29 9.85
CA PRO A 328 -11.63 -29.25 10.90
C PRO A 328 -12.91 -29.80 11.54
N THR A 329 -12.94 -31.11 11.80
CA THR A 329 -14.04 -31.74 12.54
C THR A 329 -13.66 -32.00 14.01
N ILE A 330 -14.66 -32.41 14.79
CA ILE A 330 -14.48 -32.89 16.17
C ILE A 330 -13.61 -34.15 16.27
N PHE A 331 -13.38 -34.87 15.16
CA PHE A 331 -12.58 -36.09 15.15
C PHE A 331 -11.08 -35.81 14.98
N ARG A 332 -10.70 -34.59 14.62
CA ARG A 332 -9.31 -34.24 14.41
C ARG A 332 -8.51 -34.22 15.71
N ARG A 333 -7.39 -34.95 15.73
CA ARG A 333 -6.40 -34.85 16.81
C ARG A 333 -5.64 -33.53 16.73
N LYS A 334 -5.45 -32.87 17.88
CA LYS A 334 -4.78 -31.56 17.99
C LYS A 334 -3.24 -31.65 17.91
N GLU A 335 -2.71 -32.47 17.01
CA GLU A 335 -1.27 -32.66 16.85
C GLU A 335 -0.73 -31.72 15.75
N ASP A 336 0.21 -30.85 16.15
CA ASP A 336 0.94 -29.82 15.38
C ASP A 336 0.17 -29.07 14.24
N LEU A 337 -0.61 -28.06 14.63
CA LEU A 337 -1.38 -27.13 13.77
C LEU A 337 -0.53 -26.30 12.78
N ARG A 338 0.81 -26.39 12.82
CA ARG A 338 1.72 -25.48 12.10
C ARG A 338 1.96 -25.88 10.65
N ARG A 339 1.48 -27.04 10.22
CA ARG A 339 1.54 -27.46 8.83
C ARG A 339 0.13 -27.86 8.43
N LEU A 340 -0.38 -27.18 7.40
CA LEU A 340 -1.29 -27.81 6.44
C LEU A 340 -0.53 -29.02 5.86
N ALA A 341 -0.44 -30.11 6.63
CA ALA A 341 -0.26 -31.41 6.06
C ALA A 341 -1.54 -31.59 5.26
N PHE A 342 -1.47 -31.30 3.97
CA PHE A 342 -2.52 -31.68 3.05
C PHE A 342 -2.61 -33.20 3.18
N THR A 343 -3.50 -33.67 4.04
CA THR A 343 -3.97 -35.06 4.07
C THR A 343 -4.86 -35.26 2.84
N SER A 344 -4.42 -34.80 1.67
CA SER A 344 -5.09 -34.97 0.39
C SER A 344 -5.09 -36.43 -0.05
N ASP A 345 -4.28 -37.28 0.59
CA ASP A 345 -4.18 -38.69 0.22
C ASP A 345 -5.21 -39.58 0.94
N ASP A 346 -5.92 -39.09 1.96
CA ASP A 346 -6.90 -39.90 2.68
C ASP A 346 -8.28 -39.22 2.70
N THR A 347 -8.96 -39.26 1.54
CA THR A 347 -10.35 -38.79 1.34
C THR A 347 -11.38 -39.48 2.24
N ARG A 348 -10.95 -40.49 3.02
CA ARG A 348 -11.77 -41.19 4.02
C ARG A 348 -11.54 -40.70 5.45
N SER A 349 -10.57 -39.82 5.69
CA SER A 349 -10.33 -39.28 7.02
C SER A 349 -11.45 -38.31 7.40
N LEU A 350 -12.21 -38.65 8.46
CA LEU A 350 -13.24 -37.78 9.02
C LEU A 350 -12.65 -36.57 9.77
N GLU A 351 -11.33 -36.41 9.83
CA GLU A 351 -10.66 -35.31 10.54
C GLU A 351 -10.84 -33.95 9.85
N THR A 352 -11.11 -33.93 8.54
CA THR A 352 -11.28 -32.70 7.75
C THR A 352 -12.39 -32.85 6.74
N LEU A 353 -13.27 -31.85 6.64
CA LEU A 353 -14.27 -31.77 5.58
C LEU A 353 -13.70 -30.97 4.41
N LEU A 354 -13.86 -31.49 3.19
CA LEU A 354 -13.48 -30.80 1.96
C LEU A 354 -14.73 -30.13 1.39
N LEU A 355 -14.80 -28.81 1.51
CA LEU A 355 -15.92 -27.97 1.06
C LEU A 355 -15.46 -26.93 0.02
N GLY A 356 -14.29 -27.12 -0.61
CA GLY A 356 -13.71 -26.16 -1.56
C GLY A 356 -14.50 -26.06 -2.87
N ASN A 357 -15.16 -27.13 -3.28
CA ASN A 357 -16.10 -27.14 -4.41
C ASN A 357 -17.23 -28.16 -4.20
N ARG A 358 -18.24 -28.15 -5.09
CA ARG A 358 -19.41 -29.05 -5.00
C ARG A 358 -19.05 -30.54 -5.08
N ASN A 359 -18.00 -30.89 -5.81
CA ASN A 359 -17.57 -32.28 -5.93
C ASN A 359 -16.93 -32.77 -4.63
N GLU A 360 -16.02 -31.98 -4.07
CA GLU A 360 -15.41 -32.22 -2.75
C GLU A 360 -16.46 -32.29 -1.65
N LEU A 361 -17.44 -31.38 -1.66
CA LEU A 361 -18.56 -31.37 -0.73
C LEU A 361 -19.37 -32.68 -0.81
N ALA A 362 -19.69 -33.13 -2.03
CA ALA A 362 -20.43 -34.36 -2.25
C ALA A 362 -19.64 -35.61 -1.81
N GLU A 363 -18.32 -35.63 -2.07
CA GLU A 363 -17.43 -36.71 -1.64
C GLU A 363 -17.31 -36.77 -0.12
N THR A 364 -17.16 -35.61 0.52
CA THR A 364 -17.14 -35.48 1.98
C THR A 364 -18.46 -35.95 2.60
N LEU A 365 -19.61 -35.63 2.00
CA LEU A 365 -20.89 -36.12 2.49
C LEU A 365 -21.01 -37.64 2.36
N ALA A 366 -20.52 -38.20 1.25
CA ALA A 366 -20.47 -39.65 1.09
C ALA A 366 -19.55 -40.33 2.11
N SER A 367 -18.39 -39.72 2.46
CA SER A 367 -17.48 -40.26 3.48
C SER A 367 -18.06 -40.21 4.89
N ILE A 368 -18.93 -39.25 5.19
CA ILE A 368 -19.71 -39.18 6.46
C ILE A 368 -20.88 -40.18 6.47
N GLY A 369 -21.19 -40.84 5.35
CA GLY A 369 -22.24 -41.86 5.26
C GLY A 369 -23.57 -41.34 4.70
N CYS A 370 -23.60 -40.17 4.06
CA CYS A 370 -24.76 -39.74 3.29
C CYS A 370 -24.94 -40.64 2.06
N ASN A 371 -26.19 -40.92 1.71
CA ASN A 371 -26.49 -41.76 0.55
C ASN A 371 -26.02 -41.11 -0.77
N THR A 372 -25.71 -41.94 -1.76
CA THR A 372 -25.15 -41.49 -3.05
C THR A 372 -26.11 -40.57 -3.82
N ASN A 373 -27.42 -40.76 -3.67
CA ASN A 373 -28.43 -39.94 -4.36
C ASN A 373 -28.47 -38.49 -3.82
N THR A 374 -28.34 -38.33 -2.51
CA THR A 374 -28.28 -37.04 -1.82
C THR A 374 -26.97 -36.35 -2.17
N SER A 375 -25.82 -37.03 -2.05
CA SER A 375 -24.52 -36.45 -2.43
C SER A 375 -24.46 -36.03 -3.90
N ASN A 376 -24.99 -36.85 -4.81
CA ASN A 376 -25.08 -36.49 -6.24
C ASN A 376 -26.03 -35.31 -6.49
N SER A 377 -27.05 -35.12 -5.65
CA SER A 377 -27.96 -33.97 -5.80
C SER A 377 -27.29 -32.63 -5.45
N LEU A 378 -26.17 -32.62 -4.72
CA LEU A 378 -25.36 -31.40 -4.51
C LEU A 378 -24.42 -31.08 -5.67
N ARG A 379 -24.10 -32.06 -6.51
CA ARG A 379 -23.30 -31.85 -7.73
C ARG A 379 -24.11 -31.17 -8.84
N ASP A 380 -25.42 -31.34 -8.82
CA ASP A 380 -26.34 -30.82 -9.83
C ASP A 380 -26.75 -29.37 -9.52
N GLU A 381 -26.35 -28.43 -10.38
CA GLU A 381 -26.67 -27.01 -10.23
C GLU A 381 -28.15 -26.69 -10.43
N THR A 382 -28.89 -27.58 -11.09
CA THR A 382 -30.32 -27.38 -11.36
C THR A 382 -31.19 -27.70 -10.15
N LYS A 383 -30.63 -28.41 -9.16
CA LYS A 383 -31.35 -28.81 -7.96
C LYS A 383 -31.24 -27.76 -6.87
N LYS A 384 -32.39 -27.34 -6.35
CA LYS A 384 -32.45 -26.43 -5.20
C LYS A 384 -32.07 -27.19 -3.93
N HIS A 385 -30.99 -26.74 -3.29
CA HIS A 385 -30.58 -27.12 -1.95
C HIS A 385 -30.41 -25.86 -1.11
N GLY A 386 -30.85 -25.89 0.15
CA GLY A 386 -30.82 -24.74 1.05
C GLY A 386 -30.48 -25.16 2.47
N HIS A 387 -29.97 -24.23 3.27
CA HIS A 387 -29.69 -24.49 4.67
C HIS A 387 -31.00 -24.58 5.45
N LEU A 388 -31.18 -25.64 6.25
CA LEU A 388 -32.37 -25.85 7.11
C LEU A 388 -32.58 -24.70 8.11
N PHE A 389 -31.50 -24.01 8.48
CA PHE A 389 -31.55 -22.82 9.33
C PHE A 389 -31.11 -21.59 8.54
N PRO A 390 -31.96 -21.05 7.65
CA PRO A 390 -31.61 -19.83 6.94
C PRO A 390 -31.43 -18.72 7.98
N ARG A 391 -30.23 -18.12 8.01
CA ARG A 391 -29.96 -16.96 8.86
C ARG A 391 -30.93 -15.86 8.40
N LYS A 392 -31.75 -15.30 9.30
CA LYS A 392 -32.61 -14.16 8.97
C LYS A 392 -31.72 -13.04 8.44
N SER A 393 -31.92 -12.71 7.17
CA SER A 393 -31.30 -11.55 6.51
C SER A 393 -31.80 -10.25 7.11
#